data_AF-A0A7C4D8A0-F1
#
_entry.id   AF-A0A7C4D8A0-F1
#
_cell.length_a   1.000
_cell.length_b   1.000
_cell.length_c   1.000
_cell.angle_alpha   90.00
_cell.angle_beta   90.00
_cell.angle_gamma   90.00
#
_symmetry.space_group_name_H-M   'P 1'
#
loop_
_entity.id
_entity.type
_entity.pdbx_description
1 polymer ?
#
loop_
_entity_poly.entity_id
_entity_poly.type
_entity_poly.pdbx_seq_one_letter_code
_entity_poly.pdbx_strand_id
1 'polypeptide(L)'
;MRKRFNQKVFLFVHAFISLVEGLDMPYCPECGGEMLYISRTKHYVCRSCGLSLTYQELFEIKEKTRESYRQDEDERKKMRKEYLQWWLSKKK
;
A
#
# COMPACT_ATOMS: atom_id res chain seq x y z
N MET A 1 35.05 -20.95 10.49
CA MET A 1 34.95 -19.51 10.20
C MET A 1 33.56 -18.99 10.55
N ARG A 2 33.35 -18.43 11.74
CA ARG A 2 32.09 -17.76 12.13
C ARG A 2 32.35 -16.25 12.09
N LYS A 3 31.83 -15.57 11.07
CA LYS A 3 31.97 -14.12 10.91
C LYS A 3 31.38 -13.44 12.16
N ARG A 4 32.20 -12.62 12.83
CA ARG A 4 31.79 -11.69 13.90
C ARG A 4 30.79 -10.70 13.28
N PHE A 5 29.51 -11.06 13.29
CA PHE A 5 28.45 -10.16 12.89
C PHE A 5 28.35 -9.07 13.95
N ASN A 6 28.73 -7.85 13.56
CA ASN A 6 28.97 -6.73 14.46
C ASN A 6 27.65 -6.37 15.17
N GLN A 7 27.59 -6.53 16.50
CA GLN A 7 26.40 -6.31 17.32
C GLN A 7 25.73 -4.95 17.08
N LYS A 8 26.51 -3.95 16.66
CA LYS A 8 26.03 -2.61 16.29
C LYS A 8 25.12 -2.62 15.05
N VAL A 9 25.34 -3.50 14.08
CA VAL A 9 24.51 -3.62 12.87
C VAL A 9 23.14 -4.21 13.22
N PHE A 10 23.10 -5.20 14.12
CA PHE A 10 21.85 -5.80 14.58
C PHE A 10 20.98 -4.80 15.35
N LEU A 11 21.59 -4.04 16.26
CA LEU A 11 20.89 -2.97 16.98
C LEU A 11 20.42 -1.84 16.07
N PHE A 12 21.18 -1.51 15.03
CA PHE A 12 20.78 -0.48 14.06
C PHE A 12 19.61 -0.93 13.17
N VAL A 13 19.62 -2.17 12.68
CA VAL A 13 18.50 -2.74 11.90
C VAL A 13 17.25 -2.86 12.77
N HIS A 14 17.37 -3.34 14.00
CA HIS A 14 16.24 -3.43 14.92
C HIS A 14 15.69 -2.05 15.30
N ALA A 15 16.55 -1.06 15.57
CA ALA A 15 16.12 0.32 15.83
C ALA A 15 15.45 0.97 14.61
N PHE A 16 15.94 0.68 13.40
CA PHE A 16 15.34 1.17 12.15
C PHE A 16 13.98 0.51 11.87
N ILE A 17 13.84 -0.79 12.15
CA ILE A 17 12.56 -1.51 12.09
C ILE A 17 11.57 -0.96 13.14
N SER A 18 12.01 -0.76 14.39
CA SER A 18 11.14 -0.22 15.45
C SER A 18 10.69 1.23 15.21
N LEU A 19 11.40 2.00 14.38
CA LEU A 19 11.03 3.37 14.01
C LEU A 19 10.00 3.44 12.86
N VAL A 20 9.81 2.34 12.12
CA VAL A 20 8.91 2.25 10.96
C VAL A 20 7.59 1.52 11.29
N GLU A 21 7.53 0.75 12.39
CA GLU A 21 6.36 -0.04 12.78
C GLU A 21 5.29 0.73 13.62
N GLY A 22 5.09 2.01 13.36
CA GLY A 22 4.14 2.83 14.11
C GLY A 22 3.20 3.65 13.22
N LEU A 23 1.92 3.23 13.19
CA LEU A 23 0.72 4.02 12.83
C LEU A 23 0.19 3.95 11.37
N ASP A 24 0.20 2.79 10.69
CA ASP A 24 -0.82 2.56 9.65
C ASP A 24 -2.05 1.96 10.33
N MET A 25 -2.98 2.82 10.78
CA MET A 25 -4.27 2.35 11.27
C MET A 25 -5.04 1.80 10.06
N PRO A 26 -5.34 0.50 9.98
CA PRO A 26 -5.97 -0.06 8.80
C PRO A 26 -7.35 0.57 8.61
N TYR A 27 -7.53 1.21 7.46
CA TYR A 27 -8.81 1.78 7.04
C TYR A 27 -9.58 0.75 6.23
N CYS A 28 -10.90 0.75 6.40
CA CYS A 28 -11.77 -0.11 5.62
C CYS A 28 -11.77 0.34 4.13
N PRO A 29 -11.52 -0.56 3.18
CA PRO A 29 -11.53 -0.22 1.75
C PRO A 29 -12.93 0.20 1.23
N GLU A 30 -14.00 -0.20 1.91
CA GLU A 30 -15.38 0.09 1.49
C GLU A 30 -15.91 1.43 2.02
N CYS A 31 -15.60 1.77 3.27
CA CYS A 31 -16.21 2.92 3.95
C CYS A 31 -15.21 3.93 4.53
N GLY A 32 -13.89 3.66 4.44
CA GLY A 32 -12.85 4.51 5.03
C GLY A 32 -12.85 4.54 6.56
N GLY A 33 -13.72 3.77 7.22
CA GLY A 33 -13.83 3.73 8.68
C GLY A 33 -12.67 3.01 9.35
N GLU A 34 -12.51 3.27 10.64
CA GLU A 34 -11.51 2.61 11.49
C GLU A 34 -11.76 1.09 11.58
N MET A 35 -10.71 0.31 11.39
CA MET A 35 -10.72 -1.12 11.66
C MET A 35 -10.08 -1.45 13.01
N LEU A 36 -10.73 -2.35 13.74
CA LEU A 36 -10.25 -2.91 15.00
C LEU A 36 -9.60 -4.28 14.76
N TYR A 37 -8.38 -4.44 15.27
CA TYR A 37 -7.75 -5.76 15.28
C TYR A 37 -8.25 -6.59 16.46
N ILE A 38 -8.85 -7.75 16.16
CA ILE A 38 -9.29 -8.72 17.16
C ILE A 38 -8.25 -9.84 17.22
N SER A 39 -7.42 -9.83 18.26
CA SER A 39 -6.31 -10.80 18.43
C SER A 39 -6.77 -12.26 18.53
N ARG A 40 -7.98 -12.51 19.07
CA ARG A 40 -8.54 -13.87 19.23
C ARG A 40 -8.76 -14.56 17.90
N THR A 41 -9.29 -13.83 16.92
CA THR A 41 -9.57 -14.35 15.59
C THR A 41 -8.48 -13.99 14.59
N LYS A 42 -7.57 -13.06 14.93
CA LYS A 42 -6.59 -12.46 14.01
C LYS A 42 -7.23 -11.79 12.79
N HIS A 43 -8.42 -11.22 12.99
CA HIS A 43 -9.15 -10.49 11.96
C HIS A 43 -9.21 -9.00 12.30
N TYR A 44 -9.30 -8.18 11.26
CA TYR A 44 -9.63 -6.77 11.32
C TYR A 44 -11.11 -6.60 11.07
N VAL A 45 -11.82 -5.96 12.00
CA VAL A 45 -13.25 -5.69 11.91
C VAL A 45 -13.51 -4.20 11.83
N CYS A 46 -14.19 -3.74 10.78
CA CYS A 46 -14.56 -2.33 10.66
C CYS A 46 -15.70 -1.98 11.64
N ARG A 47 -15.55 -0.86 12.37
CA ARG A 47 -16.58 -0.38 13.30
C ARG A 47 -17.84 0.16 12.61
N SER A 48 -17.72 0.60 11.35
CA SER A 48 -18.81 1.29 10.63
C SER A 48 -19.64 0.33 9.78
N CYS A 49 -19.01 -0.54 8.99
CA CYS A 49 -19.71 -1.46 8.09
C CYS A 49 -19.76 -2.92 8.59
N GLY A 50 -19.01 -3.27 9.64
CA GLY A 50 -18.96 -4.63 10.17
C GLY A 50 -18.13 -5.62 9.34
N LEU A 51 -17.41 -5.14 8.31
CA LEU A 51 -16.56 -5.99 7.48
C LEU A 51 -15.42 -6.61 8.30
N SER A 52 -15.31 -7.94 8.27
CA SER A 52 -14.22 -8.70 8.88
C SER A 52 -13.27 -9.22 7.80
N LEU A 53 -12.00 -8.83 7.85
CA LEU A 53 -10.96 -9.27 6.93
C LEU A 53 -9.73 -9.79 7.67
N THR A 54 -9.04 -10.75 7.09
CA THR A 54 -7.68 -11.13 7.50
C THR A 54 -6.66 -10.11 7.00
N TYR A 55 -5.44 -10.17 7.55
CA TYR A 55 -4.35 -9.30 7.10
C TYR A 55 -4.02 -9.50 5.61
N GLN A 56 -3.99 -10.76 5.15
CA GLN A 56 -3.67 -11.09 3.77
C GLN A 56 -4.72 -10.55 2.79
N GLU A 57 -6.01 -10.68 3.11
CA GLU A 57 -7.10 -10.15 2.28
C GLU A 57 -7.04 -8.62 2.22
N LEU A 58 -6.81 -7.96 3.35
CA LEU A 58 -6.66 -6.51 3.39
C LEU A 58 -5.48 -6.04 2.52
N PHE A 59 -4.37 -6.76 2.55
CA PHE A 59 -3.20 -6.48 1.72
C PHE A 59 -3.50 -6.68 0.22
N GLU A 60 -4.16 -7.78 -0.15
CA GLU A 60 -4.51 -8.08 -1.54
C GLU A 60 -5.45 -7.01 -2.12
N ILE A 61 -6.47 -6.60 -1.35
CA ILE A 61 -7.40 -5.54 -1.77
C ILE A 61 -6.66 -4.21 -1.96
N LYS A 62 -5.77 -3.84 -1.02
CA LYS A 62 -4.93 -2.63 -1.12
C LYS A 62 -4.05 -2.68 -2.38
N GLU A 63 -3.41 -3.82 -2.64
CA GLU A 63 -2.51 -3.96 -3.78
C GLU A 63 -3.27 -3.90 -5.12
N LYS A 64 -4.43 -4.57 -5.20
CA LYS A 64 -5.29 -4.51 -6.39
C LYS A 64 -5.79 -3.09 -6.67
N THR A 65 -6.21 -2.38 -5.63
CA THR A 65 -6.63 -0.98 -5.73
C THR A 65 -5.48 -0.11 -6.25
N ARG A 66 -4.28 -0.29 -5.71
CA ARG A 66 -3.08 0.42 -6.17
C ARG A 66 -2.75 0.14 -7.63
N GLU A 67 -2.83 -1.12 -8.07
CA GLU A 67 -2.52 -1.49 -9.45
C GLU A 67 -3.51 -0.84 -10.43
N SER A 68 -4.80 -0.82 -10.10
CA SER A 68 -5.81 -0.15 -10.94
C SER A 68 -5.50 1.33 -11.15
N TYR A 69 -5.13 2.06 -10.08
CA TYR A 69 -4.74 3.47 -10.19
C TYR A 69 -3.48 3.68 -11.03
N ARG A 70 -2.53 2.74 -10.99
CA ARG A 70 -1.32 2.82 -11.83
C ARG A 70 -1.65 2.67 -13.30
N GLN A 71 -2.48 1.68 -13.64
CA GLN A 71 -2.93 1.46 -15.01
C GLN A 71 -3.66 2.69 -15.56
N ASP A 72 -4.62 3.23 -14.81
CA ASP A 72 -5.37 4.43 -15.20
C ASP A 72 -4.46 5.64 -15.47
N GLU A 73 -3.46 5.87 -14.60
CA GLU A 73 -2.51 6.96 -14.80
C GLU A 73 -1.66 6.77 -16.07
N ASP A 74 -1.24 5.55 -16.36
CA ASP A 74 -0.42 5.26 -17.53
C ASP A 74 -1.24 5.38 -18.83
N GLU A 75 -2.50 4.95 -18.83
CA GLU A 75 -3.43 5.20 -19.93
C GLU A 75 -3.66 6.70 -20.14
N ARG A 76 -3.90 7.46 -19.06
CA ARG A 76 -4.03 8.93 -19.15
C ARG A 76 -2.78 9.61 -19.68
N LYS A 77 -1.59 9.13 -19.32
CA LYS A 77 -0.31 9.65 -19.86
C LYS A 77 -0.18 9.35 -21.35
N LYS A 78 -0.56 8.14 -21.79
CA LYS A 78 -0.54 7.75 -23.21
C LYS A 78 -1.46 8.65 -24.04
N MET A 79 -2.71 8.83 -23.61
CA MET A 79 -3.67 9.72 -24.27
C MET A 79 -3.17 11.17 -24.39
N ARG A 80 -2.58 11.70 -23.31
CA ARG A 80 -1.98 13.06 -23.32
C ARG A 80 -0.84 13.19 -24.34
N LYS A 81 0.03 12.17 -24.44
CA LYS A 81 1.13 12.15 -25.41
C LYS A 81 0.60 12.07 -26.85
N GLU A 82 -0.35 11.19 -27.11
CA GLU A 82 -0.95 11.01 -28.44
C GLU A 82 -1.68 12.27 -28.92
N TYR A 83 -2.48 12.89 -28.04
CA TYR A 83 -3.13 14.17 -28.33
C TYR A 83 -2.12 15.27 -28.66
N LEU A 84 -1.05 15.36 -27.88
CA LEU A 84 0.02 16.34 -28.11
C LEU A 84 0.72 16.11 -29.46
N GLN A 85 1.02 14.86 -29.81
CA GLN A 85 1.61 14.51 -31.10
C GLN A 85 0.70 14.90 -32.25
N TRP A 86 -0.58 14.50 -32.21
CA TRP A 86 -1.57 14.85 -33.24
C TRP A 86 -1.69 16.37 -33.44
N TRP A 87 -1.75 17.13 -32.34
CA TRP A 87 -1.86 18.59 -32.42
C TRP A 87 -0.61 19.24 -33.03
N LEU A 88 0.59 18.75 -32.68
CA LEU A 88 1.84 19.23 -33.28
C LEU A 88 1.95 18.88 -34.77
N SER A 89 1.44 17.72 -35.18
CA SER A 89 1.39 17.34 -36.60
C SER A 89 0.50 18.27 -37.44
N LYS A 90 -0.51 18.90 -36.84
CA LYS A 90 -1.43 19.82 -37.53
C LYS A 90 -0.90 21.26 -37.63
N LYS A 91 0.12 21.61 -36.84
CA LYS A 91 0.73 22.94 -36.80
C LYS A 91 1.88 23.11 -37.83
N LYS A 92 2.37 22.00 -38.38
CA LYS A 92 3.46 21.95 -39.36
C LYS A 92 2.90 21.75 -40.75
#